data_AF-A0A5C7S3X6-F1
#
_entry.id   AF-A0A5C7S3X6-F1
#
_cell.length_a   1.000
_cell.length_b   1.000
_cell.length_c   1.000
_cell.angle_alpha   90.00
_cell.angle_beta   90.00
_cell.angle_gamma   90.00
#
_symmetry.space_group_name_H-M   'P 1'
#
loop_
_entity.id
_entity.type
_entity.pdbx_description
1 polymer ?
#
loop_
_entity_poly.entity_id
_entity_poly.type
_entity_poly.pdbx_seq_one_letter_code
_entity_poly.pdbx_strand_id
1 'polypeptide(L)' 'MTENARAAEPIAGWALWRLDDNGNRFVVAVFAHREEAEAAAYAFEAHGHKQTYWVEAVGDRGCPPV' A
#
# COMPACT_ATOMS: atom_id res chain seq x y z
N MET A 1 -10.05 -10.15 23.04
CA MET A 1 -10.81 -9.23 22.16
C MET A 1 -9.80 -8.48 21.32
N THR A 2 -9.72 -8.90 20.05
CA THR A 2 -8.90 -8.35 18.94
C THR A 2 -7.38 -8.35 19.12
N GLU A 3 -6.80 -9.55 19.00
CA GLU A 3 -5.46 -9.78 18.47
C GLU A 3 -5.30 -9.19 17.05
N ASN A 4 -4.05 -8.96 16.65
CA ASN A 4 -3.59 -8.37 15.39
C ASN A 4 -3.62 -6.84 15.32
N ALA A 5 -3.08 -6.20 16.36
CA ALA A 5 -2.12 -5.13 16.09
C ALA A 5 -0.97 -5.74 15.28
N ARG A 6 -1.13 -5.75 13.94
CA ARG A 6 -0.02 -5.84 13.00
C ARG A 6 0.84 -4.59 13.18
N ALA A 7 1.51 -4.50 14.32
CA ALA A 7 2.80 -3.86 14.40
C ALA A 7 3.74 -4.73 13.55
N ALA A 8 3.51 -4.71 12.24
CA ALA A 8 4.52 -5.05 11.28
C ALA A 8 5.64 -4.07 11.64
N GLU A 9 6.73 -4.61 12.18
CA GLU A 9 7.99 -3.89 12.26
C GLU A 9 8.16 -3.15 10.94
N PRO A 10 8.63 -1.88 10.93
CA PRO A 10 8.64 -1.07 9.73
C PRO A 10 9.57 -1.69 8.71
N ILE A 11 9.03 -2.64 7.94
CA ILE A 11 9.62 -3.23 6.77
C ILE A 11 9.73 -2.08 5.81
N ALA A 12 10.93 -1.52 5.69
CA ALA A 12 11.21 -0.48 4.73
C ALA A 12 10.74 -0.99 3.36
N GLY A 13 9.67 -0.40 2.85
CA GLY A 13 8.90 -1.00 1.78
C GLY A 13 7.74 -0.12 1.31
N TRP A 14 6.96 -0.67 0.39
CA TRP A 14 5.92 0.04 -0.34
C TRP A 14 4.58 -0.67 -0.10
N ALA A 15 3.72 -0.08 0.71
CA ALA A 15 2.38 -0.62 0.94
C ALA A 15 1.43 -0.13 -0.15
N LEU A 16 0.74 -1.08 -0.77
CA LEU A 16 -0.37 -0.82 -1.66
C LEU A 16 -1.64 -0.66 -0.83
N TRP A 17 -2.20 0.54 -0.88
CA TRP A 17 -3.47 0.88 -0.27
C TRP A 17 -4.58 0.89 -1.32
N ARG A 18 -5.79 0.55 -0.87
CA ARG A 18 -7.03 0.69 -1.63
C ARG A 18 -8.06 1.48 -0.83
N LEU A 19 -8.73 2.44 -1.46
CA LEU A 19 -9.95 3.10 -1.00
C LEU A 19 -11.12 2.60 -1.83
N ASP A 20 -12.14 2.07 -1.17
CA ASP A 20 -13.41 1.77 -1.81
C ASP A 20 -14.37 2.98 -1.78
N ASP A 21 -15.42 2.99 -2.59
CA ASP A 21 -16.44 4.05 -2.64
C ASP A 21 -17.12 4.27 -1.27
N ASN A 22 -17.12 3.26 -0.41
CA ASN A 22 -17.59 3.35 0.97
C ASN A 22 -16.62 4.09 1.93
N GLY A 23 -15.49 4.62 1.43
CA GLY A 23 -14.49 5.31 2.24
C GLY A 23 -13.58 4.39 3.07
N ASN A 24 -13.66 3.07 2.87
CA ASN A 24 -12.84 2.11 3.60
C ASN A 24 -11.46 1.96 2.97
N ARG A 25 -10.42 2.18 3.78
CA ARG A 25 -9.02 2.03 3.40
C ARG A 25 -8.47 0.69 3.86
N PHE A 26 -7.90 -0.07 2.93
CA PHE A 26 -7.30 -1.36 3.23
C PHE A 26 -5.91 -1.47 2.62
N VAL A 27 -4.98 -2.06 3.36
CA VAL A 27 -3.69 -2.49 2.82
C VAL A 27 -3.93 -3.79 2.04
N VAL A 28 -3.68 -3.74 0.74
CA VAL A 28 -3.82 -4.88 -0.16
C VAL A 28 -2.60 -5.79 -0.02
N ALA A 29 -1.40 -5.21 -0.09
CA ALA A 29 -0.13 -5.90 0.02
C ALA A 29 0.98 -4.91 0.39
N VAL A 30 2.09 -5.44 0.91
CA VAL A 30 3.32 -4.66 1.13
C VAL A 30 4.43 -5.30 0.30
N PHE A 31 5.09 -4.48 -0.49
CA PHE A 31 6.16 -4.87 -1.40
C PHE A 31 7.50 -4.34 -0.91
N ALA A 32 8.58 -5.02 -1.28
CA ALA A 32 9.93 -4.51 -1.04
C ALA A 32 10.29 -3.38 -2.02
N HIS A 33 9.76 -3.44 -3.25
CA HIS A 33 10.06 -2.48 -4.33
C HIS A 33 8.84 -1.67 -4.76
N ARG A 34 9.10 -0.40 -5.11
CA ARG A 34 8.08 0.54 -5.58
C ARG A 34 7.43 0.07 -6.87
N GLU A 35 8.24 -0.40 -7.82
CA GLU A 35 7.82 -0.81 -9.15
C GLU A 35 6.81 -1.98 -9.09
N GLU A 36 7.02 -2.93 -8.19
CA GLU A 36 6.07 -4.04 -7.97
C GLU A 36 4.75 -3.54 -7.39
N ALA A 37 4.80 -2.60 -6.44
CA ALA A 37 3.62 -2.00 -5.85
C ALA A 37 2.83 -1.14 -6.86
N GLU A 38 3.53 -0.38 -7.72
CA GLU A 38 2.93 0.44 -8.77
C GLU A 38 2.34 -0.43 -9.89
N ALA A 39 3.02 -1.49 -10.31
CA ALA A 39 2.49 -2.45 -11.28
C ALA A 39 1.21 -3.12 -10.76
N ALA A 40 1.19 -3.48 -9.47
CA ALA A 40 -0.01 -3.99 -8.83
C ALA A 40 -1.12 -2.94 -8.80
N ALA A 41 -0.84 -1.71 -8.35
CA ALA A 41 -1.81 -0.60 -8.36
C ALA A 41 -2.43 -0.40 -9.75
N TYR A 42 -1.60 -0.36 -10.80
CA TYR A 42 -2.03 -0.20 -12.17
C TYR A 42 -2.90 -1.36 -12.66
N ALA A 43 -2.52 -2.60 -12.35
CA ALA A 43 -3.32 -3.78 -12.70
C ALA A 43 -4.70 -3.78 -12.02
N PHE A 44 -4.78 -3.23 -10.80
CA PHE A 44 -6.02 -3.08 -10.06
C PHE A 44 -6.88 -1.90 -10.55
N GLU A 45 -6.28 -0.76 -10.90
CA GLU A 45 -7.00 0.36 -11.52
C GLU A 45 -7.57 0.00 -12.90
N ALA A 46 -6.82 -0.80 -13.68
CA ALA A 46 -7.25 -1.27 -15.00
C ALA A 46 -8.51 -2.15 -14.96
N HIS A 47 -8.88 -2.70 -13.80
CA HIS A 47 -10.07 -3.55 -13.64
C HIS A 47 -11.41 -2.77 -13.56
N GLY A 48 -11.41 -1.44 -13.67
CA GLY A 48 -12.63 -0.69 -14.02
C GLY A 48 -13.66 -0.50 -12.89
N HIS A 49 -13.24 -0.54 -11.63
CA HIS A 49 -14.07 -0.20 -10.47
C HIS A 49 -13.68 1.18 -9.91
N LYS A 50 -14.63 1.90 -9.27
CA LYS A 50 -14.42 3.20 -8.57
C LYS A 50 -13.57 3.05 -7.30
N GLN A 51 -12.52 2.26 -7.37
CA GLN A 51 -11.61 1.99 -6.27
C GLN A 51 -10.33 2.76 -6.57
N THR A 52 -9.89 3.55 -5.60
CA THR A 52 -8.61 4.25 -5.71
C THR A 52 -7.54 3.35 -5.15
N TYR A 53 -6.51 3.08 -5.94
CA TYR A 53 -5.31 2.37 -5.47
C TYR A 53 -4.16 3.36 -5.42
N TRP A 54 -3.39 3.36 -4.34
CA TRP A 54 -2.16 4.16 -4.25
C TRP A 54 -1.11 3.43 -3.45
N VAL A 55 0.14 3.71 -3.76
CA VAL A 55 1.29 3.16 -3.05
C VAL A 55 1.79 4.19 -2.05
N GLU A 56 2.03 3.75 -0.81
CA GLU A 56 2.61 4.57 0.24
C GLU A 56 3.90 3.90 0.74
N ALA A 57 4.97 4.69 0.89
CA ALA A 57 6.20 4.19 1.48
C ALA A 57 5.96 3.94 2.98
N VAL A 58 6.07 2.68 3.38
CA VAL A 58 5.97 2.27 4.78
C VAL A 58 7.38 1.99 5.25
N GLY A 59 7.88 2.88 6.11
CA GLY A 59 9.25 2.83 6.57
C GLY A 59 10.23 3.40 5.54
N ASP A 60 10.51 4.69 5.70
CA ASP A 60 11.91 5.01 5.96
C ASP A 60 11.99 6.28 6.80
N ARG A 61 12.65 6.16 7.95
CA ARG A 61 13.04 7.31 8.77
C ARG A 61 14.35 7.90 8.21
N GLY A 62 14.53 8.01 6.89
CA GLY A 62 15.84 8.40 6.37
C GLY A 62 16.15 8.44 4.88
N CYS A 63 15.21 8.63 3.95
CA CYS A 63 15.56 8.75 2.53
C CYS A 63 15.58 10.23 2.15
N PRO A 64 16.72 10.94 2.26
CA PRO A 64 16.87 12.22 1.61
C PRO A 64 16.96 11.99 0.08
N PRO A 65 16.31 12.84 -0.73
CA PRO A 65 16.38 12.73 -2.18
C PRO A 65 17.81 12.99 -2.68
N VAL A 66 18.26 12.19 -3.66
CA VAL A 66 19.44 12.46 -4.50
C VAL A 66 19.07 13.39 -5.65
#